data_AF-A0A1E4ZQI3-F1
#
_entry.id   AF-A0A1E4ZQI3-F1
#
_cell.length_a   1.000
_cell.length_b   1.000
_cell.length_c   1.000
_cell.angle_alpha   90.00
_cell.angle_beta   90.00
_cell.angle_gamma   90.00
#
_symmetry.space_group_name_H-M   'P 1'
#
loop_
_entity.id
_entity.type
_entity.pdbx_description
1 polymer ?
#
loop_
_entity_poly.entity_id
_entity_poly.type
_entity_poly.pdbx_seq_one_letter_code
_entity_poly.pdbx_strand_id
1 'polypeptide(L)'
;MILPLLAQIVSMMQQQGSNGNGNHGNGPGYGDGSNQGNGCGCGNPVGVDNCRVWGDPHFVGADGGKYDVQGEAGKTYNILSDQGLQFNALFESWGSKEGATVMSDAGLTVNGNQLHFDKAGTLTVNGEKLGDGSHFGGGVVKDGDTVKITTGEYQVELKAVDGKYLNYDFKSDNVNADGIMPHGLWGQSADGDGEARNGDKGAGAQGGGAIESLNDRTEAGDTSAVGLYETNELWDTGFSNFNRYW
;
A
#
# COMPACT_ATOMS: atom_id res chain seq x y z
N MET A 1 2.95 32.89 23.59
CA MET A 1 3.35 31.83 24.54
C MET A 1 2.65 30.58 24.07
N ILE A 2 3.28 29.83 23.16
CA ILE A 2 2.73 28.59 22.57
C ILE A 2 3.82 27.54 22.82
N LEU A 3 3.54 26.63 23.75
CA LEU A 3 4.39 25.48 24.06
C LEU A 3 4.32 24.47 22.90
N PRO A 4 5.42 23.75 22.58
CA PRO A 4 5.47 22.92 21.38
C PRO A 4 4.79 21.58 21.60
N LEU A 5 3.93 21.20 20.65
CA LEU A 5 3.23 19.92 20.52
C LEU A 5 4.17 18.72 20.19
N LEU A 6 5.50 18.90 20.28
CA LEU A 6 6.50 17.92 19.85
C LEU A 6 6.72 16.75 20.82
N ALA A 7 6.25 16.84 22.06
CA ALA A 7 6.62 15.88 23.11
C ALA A 7 5.79 14.59 23.14
N GLN A 8 4.63 14.54 22.49
CA GLN A 8 3.80 13.32 22.45
C GLN A 8 4.19 12.33 21.34
N ILE A 9 5.01 12.75 20.38
CA ILE A 9 5.34 11.97 19.18
C ILE A 9 6.38 10.86 19.47
N VAL A 10 7.26 11.05 20.46
CA VAL A 10 8.39 10.13 20.72
C VAL A 10 7.96 8.86 21.46
N SER A 11 6.84 8.89 22.20
CA SER A 11 6.52 7.80 23.14
C SER A 11 5.78 6.60 22.53
N MET A 12 5.28 6.68 21.29
CA MET A 12 4.49 5.60 20.67
C MET A 12 5.16 4.95 19.44
N MET A 13 6.28 5.51 18.95
CA MET A 13 7.00 4.99 17.78
C MET A 13 8.25 4.17 18.12
N GLN A 14 8.48 3.81 19.39
CA GLN A 14 9.69 3.09 19.84
C GLN A 14 9.38 1.91 20.79
N GLN A 15 8.92 0.80 20.25
CA GLN A 15 9.06 -0.55 20.83
C GLN A 15 8.98 -1.53 19.65
N GLN A 16 9.90 -2.41 19.26
CA GLN A 16 11.22 -2.94 19.66
C GLN A 16 11.85 -3.44 18.32
N GLY A 17 13.14 -3.60 18.04
CA GLY A 17 14.23 -4.14 18.84
C GLY A 17 14.72 -5.48 18.27
N SER A 18 15.59 -5.42 17.24
CA SER A 18 16.73 -6.31 16.94
C SER A 18 16.58 -7.85 17.04
N ASN A 19 16.79 -8.56 15.91
CA ASN A 19 17.60 -9.79 15.91
C ASN A 19 18.18 -10.10 14.53
N GLY A 20 19.46 -10.48 14.51
CA GLY A 20 20.26 -10.57 13.30
C GLY A 20 20.62 -11.98 12.83
N ASN A 21 21.33 -11.93 11.70
CA ASN A 21 22.41 -12.81 11.25
C ASN A 21 22.05 -14.00 10.33
N GLY A 22 22.69 -14.02 9.15
CA GLY A 22 22.72 -15.18 8.26
C GLY A 22 23.11 -14.84 6.82
N ASN A 23 24.38 -15.01 6.50
CA ASN A 23 25.09 -14.67 5.26
C ASN A 23 24.87 -15.70 4.11
N HIS A 24 25.47 -15.39 2.95
CA HIS A 24 25.73 -16.18 1.72
C HIS A 24 24.68 -15.96 0.61
N GLY A 25 25.00 -15.62 -0.64
CA GLY A 25 26.25 -15.49 -1.38
C GLY A 25 25.92 -15.16 -2.85
N ASN A 26 26.91 -14.63 -3.56
CA ASN A 26 26.88 -13.86 -4.80
C ASN A 26 26.52 -14.63 -6.10
N GLY A 27 25.92 -13.97 -7.11
CA GLY A 27 25.93 -14.44 -8.51
C GLY A 27 24.82 -13.87 -9.44
N PRO A 28 25.13 -13.31 -10.63
CA PRO A 28 24.20 -12.50 -11.44
C PRO A 28 23.46 -13.32 -12.51
N GLY A 29 22.23 -12.92 -12.87
CA GLY A 29 21.55 -13.42 -14.07
C GLY A 29 20.07 -13.06 -14.16
N TYR A 30 19.72 -12.20 -15.12
CA TYR A 30 18.35 -12.02 -15.61
C TYR A 30 17.90 -13.31 -16.33
N GLY A 31 16.78 -13.88 -15.92
CA GLY A 31 16.18 -15.06 -16.56
C GLY A 31 14.77 -15.36 -16.05
N ASP A 32 13.81 -15.27 -16.98
CA ASP A 32 12.46 -15.82 -16.91
C ASP A 32 12.48 -17.31 -16.48
N GLY A 33 11.67 -17.65 -15.47
CA GLY A 33 11.50 -19.01 -14.97
C GLY A 33 11.34 -19.11 -13.46
N SER A 34 10.09 -19.28 -13.01
CA SER A 34 9.67 -19.89 -11.72
C SER A 34 10.69 -19.88 -10.57
N ASN A 35 10.52 -18.98 -9.60
CA ASN A 35 11.08 -19.19 -8.27
C ASN A 35 10.02 -18.85 -7.22
N GLN A 36 9.50 -19.89 -6.56
CA GLN A 36 8.78 -19.81 -5.28
C GLN A 36 9.79 -19.36 -4.20
N GLY A 37 10.33 -18.15 -4.34
CA GLY A 37 11.27 -17.57 -3.39
C GLY A 37 10.48 -16.69 -2.42
N ASN A 38 10.20 -17.20 -1.22
CA ASN A 38 9.70 -16.49 -0.04
C ASN A 38 8.85 -15.24 -0.36
N GLY A 39 7.82 -15.42 -1.19
CA GLY A 39 6.90 -14.38 -1.59
C GLY A 39 5.82 -14.22 -0.54
N CYS A 40 5.24 -13.01 -0.46
CA CYS A 40 3.91 -12.70 0.10
C CYS A 40 3.13 -13.97 0.43
N GLY A 41 3.08 -14.32 1.72
CA GLY A 41 2.60 -15.61 2.16
C GLY A 41 1.86 -15.45 3.47
N CYS A 42 0.57 -15.76 3.44
CA CYS A 42 -0.29 -15.82 4.62
C CYS A 42 0.05 -17.05 5.48
N GLY A 43 1.12 -16.93 6.26
CA GLY A 43 1.32 -17.72 7.48
C GLY A 43 0.48 -17.14 8.63
N ASN A 44 0.52 -17.78 9.80
CA ASN A 44 0.06 -17.14 11.05
C ASN A 44 1.29 -16.89 11.94
N PRO A 45 1.65 -15.64 12.28
CA PRO A 45 0.99 -14.38 11.89
C PRO A 45 1.02 -14.13 10.37
N VAL A 46 0.06 -13.35 9.86
CA VAL A 46 -0.07 -12.99 8.44
C VAL A 46 1.03 -11.99 8.09
N GLY A 47 2.24 -12.52 7.92
CA GLY A 47 3.43 -11.77 7.56
C GLY A 47 3.43 -11.42 6.07
N VAL A 48 3.91 -10.22 5.77
CA VAL A 48 3.98 -9.64 4.44
C VAL A 48 5.41 -9.25 4.17
N ASP A 49 6.01 -9.85 3.14
CA ASP A 49 7.34 -9.50 2.66
C ASP A 49 7.34 -9.53 1.12
N ASN A 50 7.92 -8.52 0.49
CA ASN A 50 8.02 -8.38 -0.97
C ASN A 50 6.67 -8.22 -1.73
N CYS A 51 5.67 -7.59 -1.10
CA CYS A 51 4.38 -7.29 -1.74
C CYS A 51 4.36 -5.87 -2.28
N ARG A 52 3.69 -5.66 -3.42
CA ARG A 52 3.88 -4.44 -4.19
C ARG A 52 2.70 -4.06 -5.05
N VAL A 53 2.51 -2.75 -5.22
CA VAL A 53 1.68 -2.15 -6.27
C VAL A 53 2.57 -1.28 -7.17
N TRP A 54 2.53 -1.45 -8.50
CA TRP A 54 3.42 -0.73 -9.41
C TRP A 54 2.87 -0.50 -10.80
N GLY A 55 3.43 0.48 -11.51
CA GLY A 55 3.12 0.72 -12.92
C GLY A 55 1.65 1.08 -13.15
N ASP A 56 1.02 0.44 -14.15
CA ASP A 56 -0.37 0.65 -14.57
C ASP A 56 -1.32 -0.38 -13.94
N PRO A 57 -1.95 -0.07 -12.80
CA PRO A 57 -1.47 -0.61 -11.55
C PRO A 57 -1.56 -2.13 -11.46
N HIS A 58 -0.40 -2.77 -11.34
CA HIS A 58 -0.26 -4.19 -11.04
C HIS A 58 -0.16 -4.41 -9.53
N PHE A 59 -0.87 -5.40 -9.01
CA PHE A 59 -0.88 -5.76 -7.59
C PHE A 59 -0.26 -7.14 -7.39
N VAL A 60 0.59 -7.23 -6.37
CA VAL A 60 0.85 -8.47 -5.63
C VAL A 60 0.26 -8.28 -4.22
N GLY A 61 -0.82 -9.01 -3.94
CA GLY A 61 -1.49 -9.04 -2.64
C GLY A 61 -0.60 -9.58 -1.53
N ALA A 62 -1.00 -9.38 -0.27
CA ALA A 62 -0.33 -9.90 0.91
C ALA A 62 -0.26 -11.44 0.94
N ASP A 63 -1.25 -12.10 0.34
CA ASP A 63 -1.33 -13.54 0.07
C ASP A 63 -0.51 -14.01 -1.15
N GLY A 64 0.16 -13.09 -1.85
CA GLY A 64 0.93 -13.35 -3.08
C GLY A 64 0.09 -13.51 -4.35
N GLY A 65 -1.22 -13.35 -4.24
CA GLY A 65 -2.15 -13.25 -5.35
C GLY A 65 -1.81 -12.08 -6.27
N LYS A 66 -2.07 -12.24 -7.56
CA LYS A 66 -1.75 -11.23 -8.57
C LYS A 66 -2.99 -10.83 -9.36
N TYR A 67 -3.18 -9.53 -9.54
CA TYR A 67 -4.31 -8.93 -10.26
C TYR A 67 -3.95 -7.49 -10.62
N ASP A 68 -4.66 -6.92 -11.58
CA ASP A 68 -4.46 -5.54 -12.02
C ASP A 68 -5.76 -4.74 -11.81
N VAL A 69 -5.60 -3.46 -11.44
CA VAL A 69 -6.72 -2.55 -11.20
C VAL A 69 -6.41 -1.22 -11.88
N GLN A 70 -7.15 -0.89 -12.93
CA GLN A 70 -6.97 0.38 -13.64
C GLN A 70 -7.81 1.52 -13.06
N GLY A 71 -8.92 1.23 -12.38
CA GLY A 71 -9.87 2.24 -11.92
C GLY A 71 -10.32 3.19 -13.05
N GLU A 72 -10.65 4.41 -12.66
CA GLU A 72 -10.92 5.55 -13.55
C GLU A 72 -9.93 6.68 -13.28
N ALA A 73 -9.47 7.32 -14.36
CA ALA A 73 -8.57 8.47 -14.26
C ALA A 73 -9.23 9.66 -13.54
N GLY A 74 -8.50 10.28 -12.62
CA GLY A 74 -8.95 11.38 -11.78
C GLY A 74 -9.69 10.94 -10.52
N LYS A 75 -9.82 9.63 -10.27
CA LYS A 75 -10.43 9.09 -9.04
C LYS A 75 -9.38 8.67 -8.03
N THR A 76 -9.77 8.74 -6.77
CA THR A 76 -8.95 8.26 -5.65
C THR A 76 -9.50 6.92 -5.20
N TYR A 77 -8.62 5.96 -4.95
CA TYR A 77 -8.97 4.63 -4.49
C TYR A 77 -8.29 4.32 -3.16
N ASN A 78 -9.00 3.60 -2.29
CA ASN A 78 -8.42 3.06 -1.07
C ASN A 78 -7.51 1.87 -1.39
N ILE A 79 -6.25 1.98 -0.97
CA ILE A 79 -5.22 0.95 -1.17
C ILE A 79 -5.14 0.05 0.05
N LEU A 80 -5.03 0.65 1.22
CA LEU A 80 -4.88 -0.03 2.49
C LEU A 80 -5.59 0.79 3.58
N SER A 81 -6.50 0.17 4.30
CA SER A 81 -7.13 0.70 5.50
C SER A 81 -6.94 -0.28 6.64
N ASP A 82 -6.43 0.21 7.76
CA ASP A 82 -6.31 -0.53 9.00
C ASP A 82 -6.40 0.42 10.20
N GLN A 83 -6.34 -0.11 11.42
CA GLN A 83 -6.43 0.70 12.63
C GLN A 83 -5.29 1.75 12.68
N GLY A 84 -5.68 3.03 12.63
CA GLY A 84 -4.73 4.13 12.69
C GLY A 84 -3.91 4.36 11.42
N LEU A 85 -4.21 3.63 10.34
CA LEU A 85 -3.61 3.77 9.01
C LEU A 85 -4.70 3.80 7.93
N GLN A 86 -4.78 4.91 7.21
CA GLN A 86 -5.56 5.00 5.98
C GLN A 86 -4.61 5.37 4.85
N PHE A 87 -4.60 4.63 3.76
CA PHE A 87 -3.78 4.90 2.58
C PHE A 87 -4.65 4.85 1.32
N ASN A 88 -4.77 5.99 0.65
CA ASN A 88 -5.45 6.14 -0.62
C ASN A 88 -4.48 6.63 -1.71
N ALA A 89 -4.79 6.37 -2.98
CA ALA A 89 -3.99 6.81 -4.11
C ALA A 89 -4.86 7.43 -5.22
N LEU A 90 -4.37 8.52 -5.81
CA LEU A 90 -4.97 9.14 -7.00
C LEU A 90 -4.49 8.39 -8.24
N PHE A 91 -5.44 7.98 -9.07
CA PHE A 91 -5.16 7.33 -10.35
C PHE A 91 -5.28 8.37 -11.46
N GLU A 92 -4.27 8.47 -12.31
CA GLU A 92 -4.23 9.40 -13.43
C GLU A 92 -4.12 8.65 -14.75
N SER A 93 -4.60 9.26 -15.83
CA SER A 93 -4.50 8.67 -17.17
C SER A 93 -3.05 8.46 -17.58
N TRP A 94 -2.80 7.32 -18.22
CA TRP A 94 -1.47 6.91 -18.68
C TRP A 94 -1.40 6.62 -20.18
N GLY A 95 -0.41 7.25 -20.83
CA GLY A 95 -0.12 7.01 -22.23
C GLY A 95 -1.29 7.39 -23.16
N SER A 96 -1.36 6.73 -24.32
CA SER A 96 -2.39 6.98 -25.34
C SER A 96 -3.50 5.94 -25.35
N LYS A 97 -3.47 4.97 -24.43
CA LYS A 97 -4.45 3.88 -24.37
C LYS A 97 -5.62 4.31 -23.49
N GLU A 98 -6.82 4.24 -24.03
CA GLU A 98 -8.03 4.53 -23.27
C GLU A 98 -8.15 3.57 -22.07
N GLY A 99 -8.50 4.12 -20.91
CA GLY A 99 -8.67 3.37 -19.67
C GLY A 99 -7.37 2.91 -19.00
N ALA A 100 -6.20 3.21 -19.55
CA ALA A 100 -4.94 2.97 -18.85
C ALA A 100 -4.67 4.08 -17.83
N THR A 101 -4.27 3.71 -16.63
CA THR A 101 -3.94 4.64 -15.54
C THR A 101 -2.59 4.31 -14.91
N VAL A 102 -2.12 5.21 -14.06
CA VAL A 102 -1.00 5.01 -13.12
C VAL A 102 -1.35 5.72 -11.82
N MET A 103 -0.66 5.39 -10.73
CA MET A 103 -0.81 6.11 -9.47
C MET A 103 0.08 7.36 -9.47
N SER A 104 -0.49 8.55 -9.26
CA SER A 104 0.24 9.82 -9.31
C SER A 104 0.53 10.40 -7.93
N ASP A 105 -0.37 10.18 -6.97
CA ASP A 105 -0.31 10.75 -5.64
C ASP A 105 -0.74 9.71 -4.62
N ALA A 106 -0.05 9.68 -3.49
CA ALA A 106 -0.37 8.88 -2.32
C ALA A 106 -0.75 9.79 -1.16
N GLY A 107 -1.88 9.51 -0.53
CA GLY A 107 -2.36 10.17 0.68
C GLY A 107 -2.44 9.17 1.81
N LEU A 108 -1.77 9.45 2.93
CA LEU A 108 -1.83 8.60 4.10
C LEU A 108 -2.28 9.40 5.32
N THR A 109 -3.22 8.86 6.09
CA THR A 109 -3.51 9.32 7.45
C THR A 109 -2.90 8.32 8.42
N VAL A 110 -1.89 8.75 9.16
CA VAL A 110 -1.14 7.90 10.11
C VAL A 110 -1.06 8.61 11.45
N ASN A 111 -1.62 8.00 12.51
CA ASN A 111 -1.63 8.56 13.85
C ASN A 111 -2.11 10.03 13.91
N GLY A 112 -3.11 10.37 13.10
CA GLY A 112 -3.69 11.71 12.99
C GLY A 112 -2.90 12.72 12.13
N ASN A 113 -1.79 12.32 11.50
CA ASN A 113 -1.06 13.16 10.54
C ASN A 113 -1.47 12.82 9.11
N GLN A 114 -1.58 13.84 8.28
CA GLN A 114 -1.85 13.73 6.85
C GLN A 114 -0.55 13.83 6.07
N LEU A 115 -0.14 12.74 5.46
CA LEU A 115 1.01 12.68 4.57
C LEU A 115 0.51 12.72 3.13
N HIS A 116 1.24 13.43 2.27
CA HIS A 116 1.06 13.37 0.83
C HIS A 116 2.41 13.25 0.14
N PHE A 117 2.50 12.28 -0.77
CA PHE A 117 3.67 12.05 -1.60
C PHE A 117 3.26 11.97 -3.06
N ASP A 118 3.87 12.80 -3.89
CA ASP A 118 3.56 12.87 -5.32
C ASP A 118 4.61 12.17 -6.18
N LYS A 119 4.24 11.86 -7.43
CA LYS A 119 5.14 11.27 -8.44
C LYS A 119 6.35 12.12 -8.78
N ALA A 120 6.42 13.39 -8.35
CA ALA A 120 7.58 14.26 -8.50
C ALA A 120 8.56 14.14 -7.31
N GLY A 121 8.29 13.25 -6.35
CA GLY A 121 9.16 13.02 -5.20
C GLY A 121 8.97 14.02 -4.06
N THR A 122 7.93 14.86 -4.10
CA THR A 122 7.65 15.81 -3.02
C THR A 122 6.85 15.14 -1.92
N LEU A 123 7.39 15.20 -0.69
CA LEU A 123 6.69 14.82 0.53
C LEU A 123 6.16 16.07 1.25
N THR A 124 4.88 16.07 1.58
CA THR A 124 4.28 17.01 2.54
C THR A 124 3.66 16.26 3.71
N VAL A 125 3.73 16.86 4.90
CA VAL A 125 3.08 16.34 6.10
C VAL A 125 2.34 17.49 6.77
N ASN A 126 1.03 17.33 6.95
CA ASN A 126 0.12 18.38 7.44
C ASN A 126 0.26 19.70 6.67
N GLY A 127 0.51 19.62 5.36
CA GLY A 127 0.72 20.76 4.47
C GLY A 127 2.14 21.33 4.47
N GLU A 128 3.04 20.87 5.33
CA GLU A 128 4.43 21.30 5.35
C GLU A 128 5.31 20.39 4.48
N LYS A 129 6.04 20.97 3.53
CA LYS A 129 6.99 20.23 2.70
C LYS A 129 8.19 19.78 3.52
N LEU A 130 8.49 18.48 3.48
CA LEU A 130 9.66 17.90 4.14
C LEU A 130 10.74 17.56 3.11
N GLY A 131 11.99 17.79 3.49
CA GLY A 131 13.17 17.35 2.74
C GLY A 131 13.63 15.95 3.16
N ASP A 132 14.75 15.52 2.59
CA ASP A 132 15.39 14.26 2.96
C ASP A 132 15.79 14.22 4.44
N GLY A 133 15.77 13.02 5.00
CA GLY A 133 16.11 12.76 6.39
C GLY A 133 15.05 11.95 7.12
N SER A 134 15.32 11.74 8.41
CA SER A 134 14.43 11.06 9.34
C SER A 134 13.56 12.09 10.07
N HIS A 135 12.25 11.88 10.01
CA HIS A 135 11.22 12.72 10.61
C HIS A 135 10.42 11.93 11.63
N PHE A 136 9.81 12.62 12.60
CA PHE A 136 8.95 12.01 13.62
C PHE A 136 9.60 10.81 14.34
N GLY A 137 10.88 10.97 14.73
CA GLY A 137 11.60 9.92 15.46
C GLY A 137 11.92 8.66 14.66
N GLY A 138 11.86 8.71 13.32
CA GLY A 138 12.13 7.57 12.45
C GLY A 138 10.91 6.98 11.77
N GLY A 139 9.70 7.39 12.17
CA GLY A 139 8.46 6.90 11.58
C GLY A 139 8.27 7.29 10.12
N VAL A 140 8.91 8.38 9.66
CA VAL A 140 8.92 8.78 8.24
C VAL A 140 10.36 9.07 7.84
N VAL A 141 10.86 8.37 6.83
CA VAL A 141 12.21 8.58 6.28
C VAL A 141 12.08 8.92 4.80
N LYS A 142 12.57 10.10 4.45
CA LYS A 142 12.57 10.62 3.07
C LYS A 142 13.99 10.56 2.53
N ASP A 143 14.16 10.00 1.34
CA ASP A 143 15.45 9.91 0.63
C ASP A 143 15.23 10.01 -0.88
N GLY A 144 15.57 11.16 -1.49
CA GLY A 144 15.50 11.36 -2.94
C GLY A 144 14.10 11.22 -3.53
N ASP A 145 13.80 10.09 -4.15
CA ASP A 145 12.48 9.79 -4.74
C ASP A 145 11.70 8.74 -3.94
N THR A 146 12.15 8.44 -2.71
CA THR A 146 11.58 7.39 -1.85
C THR A 146 11.16 7.94 -0.51
N VAL A 147 10.01 7.48 -0.01
CA VAL A 147 9.51 7.72 1.34
C VAL A 147 9.19 6.38 1.98
N LYS A 148 9.83 6.08 3.11
CA LYS A 148 9.48 4.94 3.96
C LYS A 148 8.71 5.43 5.17
N ILE A 149 7.53 4.85 5.39
CA ILE A 149 6.64 5.12 6.52
C ILE A 149 6.59 3.86 7.35
N THR A 150 6.91 3.97 8.64
CA THR A 150 6.88 2.87 9.61
C THR A 150 5.83 3.18 10.67
N THR A 151 4.82 2.31 10.76
CA THR A 151 3.80 2.30 11.81
C THR A 151 4.08 1.17 12.79
N GLY A 152 3.17 0.91 13.73
CA GLY A 152 3.29 -0.24 14.63
C GLY A 152 3.25 -1.59 13.89
N GLU A 153 2.51 -1.67 12.79
CA GLU A 153 2.25 -2.93 12.07
C GLU A 153 2.85 -2.96 10.67
N TYR A 154 3.03 -1.80 10.04
CA TYR A 154 3.39 -1.71 8.63
C TYR A 154 4.68 -0.94 8.41
N GLN A 155 5.46 -1.40 7.43
CA GLN A 155 6.34 -0.54 6.67
C GLN A 155 5.78 -0.39 5.26
N VAL A 156 5.50 0.85 4.88
CA VAL A 156 5.06 1.21 3.54
C VAL A 156 6.17 2.05 2.90
N GLU A 157 6.70 1.59 1.78
CA GLU A 157 7.64 2.36 0.97
C GLU A 157 6.91 2.89 -0.27
N LEU A 158 6.99 4.20 -0.48
CA LEU A 158 6.48 4.89 -1.66
C LEU A 158 7.66 5.36 -2.49
N LYS A 159 7.63 5.09 -3.79
CA LYS A 159 8.71 5.46 -4.71
C LYS A 159 8.19 6.17 -5.93
N ALA A 160 8.63 7.40 -6.13
CA ALA A 160 8.47 8.13 -7.38
C ALA A 160 9.39 7.55 -8.45
N VAL A 161 8.84 7.33 -9.64
CA VAL A 161 9.56 6.75 -10.78
C VAL A 161 9.60 7.75 -11.92
N ASP A 162 10.78 8.31 -12.17
CA ASP A 162 11.08 9.23 -13.27
C ASP A 162 10.13 10.44 -13.37
N GLY A 163 9.49 10.87 -12.27
CA GLY A 163 8.50 11.94 -12.30
C GLY A 163 7.12 11.54 -12.87
N LYS A 164 6.88 10.25 -13.12
CA LYS A 164 5.76 9.76 -13.95
C LYS A 164 4.66 9.07 -13.17
N TYR A 165 5.03 8.26 -12.19
CA TYR A 165 4.09 7.50 -11.36
C TYR A 165 4.74 7.07 -10.05
N LEU A 166 3.95 6.48 -9.17
CA LEU A 166 4.35 5.92 -7.89
C LEU A 166 4.32 4.40 -7.91
N ASN A 167 5.25 3.79 -7.18
CA ASN A 167 5.19 2.40 -6.76
C ASN A 167 5.10 2.32 -5.24
N TYR A 168 4.45 1.28 -4.74
CA TYR A 168 4.27 1.04 -3.31
C TYR A 168 4.76 -0.37 -2.97
N ASP A 169 5.63 -0.49 -1.98
CA ASP A 169 6.06 -1.77 -1.43
C ASP A 169 5.59 -1.87 0.03
N PHE A 170 5.06 -3.03 0.41
CA PHE A 170 4.45 -3.27 1.70
C PHE A 170 5.20 -4.38 2.46
N LYS A 171 5.37 -4.16 3.76
CA LYS A 171 5.94 -5.13 4.68
C LYS A 171 5.22 -5.07 6.03
N SER A 172 5.00 -6.23 6.63
CA SER A 172 4.47 -6.36 7.98
C SER A 172 4.91 -7.71 8.56
N ASP A 173 5.28 -7.76 9.84
CA ASP A 173 5.54 -9.05 10.50
C ASP A 173 4.22 -9.75 10.90
N ASN A 174 3.16 -8.97 11.10
CA ASN A 174 1.81 -9.42 11.38
C ASN A 174 0.81 -8.30 11.06
N VAL A 175 0.04 -8.44 9.98
CA VAL A 175 -0.99 -7.44 9.62
C VAL A 175 -2.20 -7.41 10.56
N ASN A 176 -2.26 -8.37 11.49
CA ASN A 176 -3.35 -8.52 12.45
C ASN A 176 -2.79 -8.51 13.88
N ALA A 177 -1.85 -7.60 14.17
CA ALA A 177 -1.22 -7.55 15.48
C ALA A 177 -2.17 -6.96 16.53
N ASP A 178 -3.06 -6.09 16.10
CA ASP A 178 -4.08 -5.44 16.92
C ASP A 178 -5.44 -6.16 16.97
N GLY A 179 -5.61 -7.23 16.18
CA GLY A 179 -6.85 -8.01 16.11
C GLY A 179 -7.81 -7.60 15.00
N ILE A 180 -7.45 -6.59 14.18
CA ILE A 180 -8.21 -6.11 13.04
C ILE A 180 -7.47 -6.51 11.77
N MET A 181 -8.19 -7.03 10.78
CA MET A 181 -7.61 -7.31 9.46
C MET A 181 -7.73 -6.07 8.57
N PRO A 182 -6.71 -5.74 7.76
CA PRO A 182 -6.78 -4.62 6.85
C PRO A 182 -7.76 -4.83 5.69
N HIS A 183 -8.20 -3.72 5.10
CA HIS A 183 -9.07 -3.66 3.93
C HIS A 183 -8.48 -2.75 2.84
N GLY A 184 -9.22 -2.58 1.75
CA GLY A 184 -8.79 -1.80 0.59
C GLY A 184 -8.35 -2.67 -0.58
N LEU A 185 -8.00 -2.04 -1.70
CA LEU A 185 -7.64 -2.76 -2.93
C LEU A 185 -6.49 -3.75 -2.70
N TRP A 186 -5.50 -3.38 -1.90
CA TRP A 186 -4.42 -4.27 -1.47
C TRP A 186 -4.72 -4.92 -0.11
N GLY A 187 -5.16 -4.16 0.89
CA GLY A 187 -5.28 -4.66 2.27
C GLY A 187 -6.17 -5.89 2.43
N GLN A 188 -7.28 -5.98 1.68
CA GLN A 188 -8.20 -7.13 1.74
C GLN A 188 -7.56 -8.50 1.40
N SER A 189 -6.39 -8.49 0.73
CA SER A 189 -5.64 -9.71 0.40
C SER A 189 -4.83 -10.23 1.57
N ALA A 190 -4.73 -9.47 2.67
CA ALA A 190 -4.19 -9.96 3.92
C ALA A 190 -5.36 -10.51 4.73
N ASP A 191 -5.79 -11.73 4.44
CA ASP A 191 -6.97 -12.38 5.06
C ASP A 191 -6.63 -13.62 5.90
N GLY A 192 -5.40 -14.13 5.77
CA GLY A 192 -4.85 -15.18 6.63
C GLY A 192 -5.36 -16.59 6.36
N ASP A 193 -6.02 -16.83 5.22
CA ASP A 193 -6.59 -18.14 4.90
C ASP A 193 -5.63 -19.09 4.17
N GLY A 194 -4.47 -18.60 3.72
CA GLY A 194 -3.48 -19.41 3.00
C GLY A 194 -3.65 -19.40 1.47
N GLU A 195 -4.71 -18.77 0.94
CA GLU A 195 -5.14 -18.92 -0.45
C GLU A 195 -4.98 -17.63 -1.26
N ALA A 196 -4.06 -17.66 -2.23
CA ALA A 196 -3.76 -16.50 -3.05
C ALA A 196 -4.95 -16.05 -3.94
N ARG A 197 -5.36 -14.78 -3.79
CA ARG A 197 -6.37 -14.11 -4.61
C ARG A 197 -5.78 -13.68 -5.96
N ASN A 198 -5.93 -14.55 -6.95
CA ASN A 198 -5.58 -14.22 -8.34
C ASN A 198 -6.80 -13.66 -9.07
N GLY A 199 -6.59 -12.57 -9.79
CA GLY A 199 -7.64 -11.91 -10.55
C GLY A 199 -7.20 -11.57 -11.97
N ASP A 200 -8.06 -10.81 -12.63
CA ASP A 200 -7.84 -10.30 -13.98
C ASP A 200 -6.57 -9.47 -14.07
N LYS A 201 -5.90 -9.56 -15.23
CA LYS A 201 -4.64 -8.88 -15.52
C LYS A 201 -4.67 -8.30 -16.92
N GLY A 202 -3.82 -7.30 -17.12
CA GLY A 202 -3.67 -6.55 -18.33
C GLY A 202 -4.60 -5.35 -18.39
N ALA A 203 -4.55 -4.68 -19.52
CA ALA A 203 -5.20 -3.40 -19.68
C ALA A 203 -6.72 -3.50 -19.59
N GLY A 204 -7.31 -2.58 -18.81
CA GLY A 204 -8.73 -2.51 -18.53
C GLY A 204 -9.19 -3.46 -17.43
N ALA A 205 -8.31 -4.28 -16.84
CA ALA A 205 -8.64 -5.09 -15.67
C ALA A 205 -8.98 -4.20 -14.48
N GLN A 206 -9.95 -4.66 -13.68
CA GLN A 206 -10.51 -3.93 -12.55
C GLN A 206 -10.53 -4.78 -11.28
N GLY A 207 -9.61 -5.75 -11.17
CA GLY A 207 -9.50 -6.64 -10.01
C GLY A 207 -10.52 -7.78 -9.95
N GLY A 208 -11.32 -7.99 -11.00
CA GLY A 208 -12.27 -9.12 -11.09
C GLY A 208 -11.61 -10.46 -10.75
N GLY A 209 -12.24 -11.25 -9.89
CA GLY A 209 -11.69 -12.50 -9.36
C GLY A 209 -10.86 -12.37 -8.08
N ALA A 210 -10.29 -11.18 -7.82
CA ALA A 210 -9.43 -10.94 -6.65
C ALA A 210 -10.08 -10.06 -5.58
N ILE A 211 -10.79 -9.00 -5.98
CA ILE A 211 -11.36 -8.02 -5.05
C ILE A 211 -12.77 -8.40 -4.60
N GLU A 212 -13.19 -7.85 -3.47
CA GLU A 212 -14.52 -8.03 -2.89
C GLU A 212 -15.58 -7.11 -3.50
N SER A 213 -16.79 -7.65 -3.59
CA SER A 213 -18.04 -6.91 -3.76
C SER A 213 -18.80 -6.91 -2.44
N LEU A 214 -19.93 -6.19 -2.37
CA LEU A 214 -20.76 -6.13 -1.15
C LEU A 214 -21.28 -7.50 -0.66
N ASN A 215 -21.29 -8.51 -1.52
CA ASN A 215 -21.83 -9.82 -1.20
C ASN A 215 -20.74 -10.89 -1.05
N ASP A 216 -19.73 -10.89 -1.92
CA ASP A 216 -18.65 -11.88 -1.94
C ASP A 216 -17.47 -11.41 -2.79
N ARG A 217 -16.39 -12.20 -2.86
CA ARG A 217 -15.34 -12.04 -3.86
C ARG A 217 -15.93 -12.02 -5.27
N THR A 218 -15.42 -11.11 -6.09
CA THR A 218 -15.84 -10.97 -7.49
C THR A 218 -15.49 -12.19 -8.32
N GLU A 219 -16.21 -12.39 -9.42
CA GLU A 219 -15.83 -13.34 -10.46
C GLU A 219 -14.89 -12.67 -11.47
N ALA A 220 -14.14 -13.48 -12.23
CA ALA A 220 -13.33 -12.99 -13.34
C ALA A 220 -14.21 -12.25 -14.37
N GLY A 221 -13.74 -11.10 -14.84
CA GLY A 221 -14.47 -10.20 -15.73
C GLY A 221 -15.34 -9.15 -15.02
N ASP A 222 -15.41 -9.13 -13.68
CA ASP A 222 -16.07 -8.03 -12.97
C ASP A 222 -15.30 -6.72 -13.18
N THR A 223 -16.03 -5.68 -13.59
CA THR A 223 -15.48 -4.34 -13.84
C THR A 223 -16.08 -3.26 -12.95
N SER A 224 -16.96 -3.63 -12.02
CA SER A 224 -17.80 -2.69 -11.28
C SER A 224 -17.43 -2.58 -9.81
N ALA A 225 -16.95 -3.66 -9.19
CA ALA A 225 -16.64 -3.70 -7.77
C ALA A 225 -15.51 -2.73 -7.38
N VAL A 226 -14.60 -2.41 -8.31
CA VAL A 226 -13.55 -1.40 -8.11
C VAL A 226 -14.11 -0.05 -7.65
N GLY A 227 -15.32 0.32 -8.12
CA GLY A 227 -15.99 1.56 -7.72
C GLY A 227 -16.35 1.60 -6.23
N LEU A 228 -16.45 0.45 -5.56
CA LEU A 228 -16.67 0.36 -4.12
C LEU A 228 -15.42 0.75 -3.31
N TYR A 229 -14.26 0.85 -3.96
CA TYR A 229 -12.99 1.26 -3.36
C TYR A 229 -12.70 2.75 -3.58
N GLU A 230 -13.55 3.47 -4.32
CA GLU A 230 -13.39 4.91 -4.51
C GLU A 230 -13.55 5.66 -3.19
N THR A 231 -12.69 6.65 -2.97
CA THR A 231 -12.78 7.61 -1.87
C THR A 231 -12.99 9.01 -2.40
N ASN A 232 -13.47 9.92 -1.55
CA ASN A 232 -13.76 11.29 -1.99
C ASN A 232 -12.47 12.08 -2.25
N GLU A 233 -11.42 11.80 -1.49
CA GLU A 233 -10.13 12.49 -1.57
C GLU A 233 -8.99 11.64 -0.96
N LEU A 234 -7.75 12.11 -1.12
CA LEU A 234 -6.53 11.43 -0.68
C LEU A 234 -6.48 11.13 0.82
N TRP A 235 -7.04 11.99 1.66
CA TRP A 235 -7.06 11.81 3.12
C TRP A 235 -8.41 11.37 3.68
N ASP A 236 -9.32 10.92 2.82
CA ASP A 236 -10.60 10.36 3.25
C ASP A 236 -10.36 9.14 4.14
N THR A 237 -10.87 9.20 5.38
CA THR A 237 -10.80 8.15 6.41
C THR A 237 -12.13 7.43 6.61
N GLY A 238 -13.15 7.77 5.80
CA GLY A 238 -14.48 7.18 5.87
C GLY A 238 -14.60 5.83 5.17
N PHE A 239 -13.55 5.35 4.51
CA PHE A 239 -13.56 4.03 3.88
C PHE A 239 -13.77 2.94 4.93
N SER A 240 -14.90 2.25 4.83
CA SER A 240 -15.31 1.21 5.78
C SER A 240 -15.94 0.00 5.10
N ASN A 241 -15.93 -0.01 3.76
CA ASN A 241 -16.41 -1.16 3.00
C ASN A 241 -15.54 -2.37 3.33
N PHE A 242 -16.18 -3.54 3.37
CA PHE A 242 -15.55 -4.84 3.58
C PHE A 242 -14.91 -5.06 4.95
N ASN A 243 -15.08 -4.14 5.90
CA ASN A 243 -14.67 -4.37 7.28
C ASN A 243 -15.56 -5.43 7.97
N ARG A 244 -15.22 -6.70 7.76
CA ARG A 244 -15.95 -7.88 8.26
C ARG A 244 -15.53 -8.28 9.69
N TYR A 245 -14.52 -7.64 10.28
CA TYR A 245 -13.94 -8.03 11.56
C TYR A 245 -13.86 -6.81 12.51
N TRP A 246 -14.90 -6.64 13.33
CA TRP A 246 -14.94 -5.74 14.49
C TRP A 246 -15.17 -6.56 15.76
#